data_AF-A0A356L223-F1
#
_entry.id   AF-A0A356L223-F1
#
_cell.length_a   1.000
_cell.length_b   1.000
_cell.length_c   1.000
_cell.angle_alpha   90.00
_cell.angle_beta   90.00
_cell.angle_gamma   90.00
#
_symmetry.space_group_name_H-M   'P 1'
#
loop_
_entity.id
_entity.type
_entity.pdbx_description
1 polymer ?
#
loop_
_entity_poly.entity_id
_entity_poly.type
_entity_poly.pdbx_seq_one_letter_code
_entity_poly.pdbx_strand_id
1 'polypeptide(L)' 'MTETEFQTISNEAGQVLHELLEQMELPEHALLVVGCSSSEVLGGHIGKSGSMEVANAIYQGLLPELKARKLDLAAQCCE' A
#
# COMPACT_ATOMS: atom_id res chain seq x y z
N MET A 1 -3.45 -2.30 -17.35
CA MET A 1 -3.04 -3.36 -16.43
C MET A 1 -3.97 -4.56 -16.55
N THR A 2 -3.45 -5.75 -16.32
CA THR A 2 -4.17 -7.03 -16.25
C THR A 2 -4.49 -7.39 -14.80
N GLU A 3 -5.42 -8.31 -14.59
CA GLU A 3 -5.76 -8.84 -13.25
C GLU A 3 -4.53 -9.42 -12.52
N THR A 4 -3.65 -10.10 -13.26
CA THR A 4 -2.39 -10.63 -12.74
C THR A 4 -1.46 -9.52 -12.22
N GLU A 5 -1.36 -8.39 -12.92
CA GLU A 5 -0.50 -7.28 -12.50
C GLU A 5 -1.03 -6.62 -11.20
N PHE A 6 -2.35 -6.47 -11.06
CA PHE A 6 -2.94 -5.98 -9.80
C PHE A 6 -2.70 -6.96 -8.65
N GLN A 7 -2.78 -8.27 -8.91
CA GLN A 7 -2.47 -9.28 -7.90
C GLN A 7 -0.99 -9.21 -7.47
N THR A 8 -0.08 -8.98 -8.41
CA THR A 8 1.34 -8.77 -8.09
C THR A 8 1.54 -7.56 -7.19
N ILE A 9 0.93 -6.40 -7.51
CA ILE A 9 1.00 -5.20 -6.65
C ILE A 9 0.48 -5.51 -5.25
N SER A 10 -0.65 -6.20 -5.13
CA SER A 10 -1.21 -6.58 -3.83
C SER A 10 -0.26 -7.46 -3.03
N ASN A 11 0.37 -8.44 -3.67
CA ASN A 11 1.30 -9.35 -3.00
C ASN A 11 2.57 -8.62 -2.55
N GLU A 12 3.15 -7.81 -3.42
CA GLU A 12 4.36 -7.04 -3.13
C GLU A 12 4.12 -6.00 -2.02
N ALA A 13 2.99 -5.29 -2.06
CA ALA A 13 2.63 -4.32 -1.02
C ALA A 13 2.50 -4.99 0.35
N GLY A 14 1.84 -6.14 0.42
CA GLY A 14 1.72 -6.92 1.65
C GLY A 14 3.07 -7.44 2.14
N GLN A 15 3.90 -7.97 1.25
CA GLN A 15 5.23 -8.47 1.58
C GLN A 15 6.14 -7.37 2.15
N VAL A 16 6.21 -6.21 1.49
CA VAL A 16 7.03 -5.09 1.97
C VAL A 16 6.56 -4.61 3.34
N LEU A 17 5.26 -4.51 3.57
CA LEU A 17 4.73 -4.13 4.87
C LEU A 17 5.05 -5.19 5.94
N HIS A 18 4.90 -6.47 5.61
CA HIS A 18 5.24 -7.56 6.52
C HIS A 18 6.71 -7.49 6.96
N GLU A 19 7.63 -7.44 6.00
CA GLU A 19 9.08 -7.36 6.26
C GLU A 19 9.45 -6.12 7.08
N LEU A 20 8.80 -4.97 6.81
CA LEU A 20 9.00 -3.76 7.59
C LEU A 20 8.53 -3.93 9.04
N LEU A 21 7.35 -4.51 9.25
CA LEU A 21 6.74 -4.69 10.57
C LEU A 21 7.39 -5.82 11.38
N GLU A 22 8.13 -6.73 10.77
CA GLU A 22 8.97 -7.69 11.49
C GLU A 22 10.18 -7.03 12.18
N GLN A 23 10.61 -5.87 11.69
CA GLN A 23 11.74 -5.13 12.26
C GLN A 23 11.35 -4.11 13.34
N MET A 24 10.05 -4.01 13.66
CA MET A 24 9.53 -2.96 14.53
C MET A 24 8.58 -3.55 15.58
N GLU A 25 8.74 -3.10 16.83
CA GLU A 25 7.72 -3.27 17.86
C GLU A 25 6.84 -2.03 17.89
N LEU A 26 5.59 -2.17 17.44
CA LEU A 26 4.61 -1.08 17.43
C LEU A 26 3.50 -1.37 18.45
N PRO A 27 3.03 -0.35 19.19
CA PRO A 27 1.83 -0.50 20.01
C PRO A 27 0.59 -0.68 19.12
N GLU A 28 -0.47 -1.27 19.70
CA GLU A 28 -1.80 -1.26 19.06
C GLU A 28 -2.21 0.19 18.75
N HIS A 29 -2.90 0.40 17.62
CA HIS A 29 -3.31 1.72 17.11
C HIS A 29 -2.16 2.67 16.74
N ALA A 30 -0.94 2.16 16.54
CA ALA A 30 0.09 2.94 15.85
C ALA A 30 -0.38 3.31 14.43
N LEU A 31 -0.12 4.56 14.04
CA LEU A 31 -0.54 5.09 12.74
C LEU A 31 0.53 4.79 11.67
N LEU A 32 0.17 3.95 10.70
CA LEU A 32 0.92 3.79 9.46
C LEU A 32 0.47 4.86 8.47
N VAL A 33 1.39 5.71 8.02
CA VAL A 33 1.13 6.68 6.95
C VAL A 33 1.72 6.13 5.65
N VAL A 34 0.88 5.90 4.64
CA VAL A 34 1.29 5.41 3.32
C VAL A 34 1.14 6.53 2.31
N GLY A 35 2.28 6.96 1.75
CA GLY A 35 2.35 7.84 0.59
C GLY A 35 2.85 7.07 -0.62
N CYS A 36 2.08 7.08 -1.71
CA CYS A 36 2.50 6.48 -2.97
C CYS A 36 1.86 7.21 -4.16
N SER A 37 2.53 7.14 -5.31
CA SER A 37 2.05 7.70 -6.57
C SER A 37 1.57 6.57 -7.47
N SER A 38 0.25 6.42 -7.59
CA SER A 38 -0.34 5.37 -8.42
C SER A 38 0.02 5.51 -9.90
N SER A 39 0.35 6.72 -10.37
CA SER A 39 0.89 6.95 -11.73
C SER A 39 2.29 6.39 -11.93
N GLU A 40 3.15 6.42 -10.91
CA GLU A 40 4.50 5.86 -10.99
C GLU A 40 4.49 4.34 -10.86
N VAL A 41 3.59 3.79 -10.05
CA VAL A 41 3.36 2.34 -9.95
C VAL A 41 2.92 1.74 -11.30
N LEU A 42 2.21 2.51 -12.12
CA LEU A 42 1.85 2.14 -13.50
C LEU A 42 3.01 2.23 -14.50
N GLY A 43 4.19 2.69 -14.09
CA GLY A 43 5.30 3.01 -14.99
C GLY A 43 5.10 4.31 -15.79
N GLY A 44 4.14 5.16 -15.39
CA GLY A 44 3.90 6.47 -15.99
C GLY A 44 4.73 7.60 -15.39
N HIS A 45 4.79 8.74 -16.07
CA HIS A 45 5.35 9.97 -15.50
C HIS A 45 4.39 10.60 -14.48
N ILE A 46 4.95 11.19 -13.41
CA ILE A 46 4.23 11.91 -12.36
C ILE A 46 3.23 12.92 -12.96
N GLY A 47 1.98 12.91 -12.47
CA GLY A 47 1.14 14.11 -12.45
C GLY A 47 -0.17 14.10 -13.22
N LYS A 48 -0.58 13.03 -13.92
CA LYS A 48 -1.93 12.97 -14.53
C LYS A 48 -2.49 11.55 -14.53
N SER A 49 -3.58 11.35 -13.78
CA SER A 49 -4.41 10.12 -13.70
C SER A 49 -3.90 9.10 -12.68
N GLY A 50 -4.15 9.36 -11.39
CA GLY A 50 -4.05 8.29 -10.39
C GLY A 50 -5.01 7.15 -10.73
N SER A 51 -4.61 5.90 -10.46
CA SER A 51 -5.47 4.73 -10.67
C SER A 51 -6.04 4.25 -9.35
N MET A 52 -7.37 4.26 -9.27
CA MET A 52 -8.09 3.71 -8.13
C MET A 52 -7.90 2.20 -8.03
N GLU A 53 -7.69 1.52 -9.16
CA GLU A 53 -7.43 0.08 -9.23
C GLU A 53 -6.08 -0.26 -8.61
N VAL A 54 -5.04 0.53 -8.90
CA VAL A 54 -3.72 0.42 -8.26
C VAL A 54 -3.82 0.71 -6.77
N ALA A 55 -4.48 1.81 -6.39
CA ALA A 55 -4.67 2.15 -4.98
C ALA A 55 -5.41 1.05 -4.22
N ASN A 56 -6.44 0.45 -4.84
CA ASN A 56 -7.16 -0.68 -4.27
C ASN A 56 -6.24 -1.92 -4.15
N ALA A 57 -5.45 -2.26 -5.17
CA ALA A 57 -4.51 -3.38 -5.12
C ALA A 57 -3.50 -3.22 -3.96
N ILE A 58 -2.92 -2.02 -3.81
CA ILE A 58 -2.04 -1.70 -2.67
C ILE A 58 -2.79 -1.90 -1.36
N TYR A 59 -3.96 -1.28 -1.20
CA TYR A 59 -4.75 -1.38 0.03
C TYR A 59 -5.11 -2.83 0.38
N GLN A 60 -5.50 -3.66 -0.60
CA GLN A 60 -5.80 -5.08 -0.37
C GLN A 60 -4.57 -5.85 0.12
N GLY A 61 -3.37 -5.50 -0.37
CA GLY A 61 -2.11 -6.06 0.11
C GLY A 61 -1.80 -5.71 1.56
N LEU A 62 -2.05 -4.46 1.96
CA LEU A 62 -1.75 -3.98 3.31
C LEU A 62 -2.76 -4.46 4.37
N LEU A 63 -4.03 -4.63 3.98
CA LEU A 63 -5.14 -4.87 4.89
C LEU A 63 -4.96 -6.07 5.86
N PRO A 64 -4.43 -7.24 5.44
CA PRO A 64 -4.19 -8.36 6.36
C PRO A 64 -3.20 -8.03 7.47
N GLU A 65 -2.09 -7.38 7.15
CA GLU A 65 -1.05 -6.99 8.12
C GLU A 65 -1.57 -5.92 9.09
N LEU A 66 -2.29 -4.92 8.57
CA LEU A 66 -2.94 -3.89 9.38
C LEU A 66 -3.91 -4.50 10.40
N LYS A 67 -4.74 -5.45 9.98
CA LYS A 67 -5.69 -6.15 10.85
C LYS A 67 -5.01 -7.05 11.87
N ALA A 68 -4.01 -7.81 11.44
CA ALA A 68 -3.28 -8.75 12.30
C ALA A 68 -2.58 -8.02 13.46
N ARG A 69 -2.06 -6.82 13.19
CA ARG A 69 -1.27 -6.03 14.14
C ARG A 69 -2.03 -4.84 14.74
N LYS A 70 -3.32 -4.68 14.42
CA LYS A 70 -4.21 -3.59 14.87
C LYS A 70 -3.62 -2.20 14.64
N LEU A 71 -3.13 -1.97 13.42
CA LEU A 71 -2.57 -0.69 13.01
C LEU A 71 -3.65 0.18 12.33
N ASP A 72 -3.57 1.48 12.56
CA ASP A 72 -4.40 2.45 11.85
C ASP A 72 -3.68 2.91 10.58
N LEU A 73 -4.44 3.16 9.50
CA LEU A 73 -3.89 3.59 8.22
C LEU A 73 -4.31 5.01 7.90
N ALA A 74 -3.34 5.86 7.57
CA ALA A 74 -3.56 7.13 6.88
C ALA A 74 -2.93 7.08 5.48
N ALA A 75 -3.68 7.51 4.47
CA ALA A 75 -3.18 7.69 3.12
C ALA A 75 -2.73 9.15 2.93
N GLN A 76 -1.47 9.37 2.56
CA GLN A 76 -0.97 10.70 2.21
C GLN A 76 -1.42 11.05 0.79
N CYS A 77 -2.10 12.19 0.63
CA CYS A 77 -2.44 12.75 -0.67
C CYS A 77 -1.22 13.45 -1.31
N CYS A 78 -1.26 13.61 -2.64
CA CYS A 78 -0.28 14.43 -3.37
C CYS A 78 -0.36 15.91 -2.94
N GLU A 79 0.71 16.67 -3.18
CA GLU A 79 0.77 18.12 -2.96
C GLU A 79 -0.23 18.96 -3.78
#